data_AF-A0A6I9P5V4-F1
#
_entry.id   AF-A0A6I9P5V4-F1
#
_cell.length_a   1.000
_cell.length_b   1.000
_cell.length_c   1.000
_cell.angle_alpha   90.00
_cell.angle_beta   90.00
_cell.angle_gamma   90.00
#
_symmetry.space_group_name_H-M   'P 1'
#
loop_
_entity.id
_entity.type
_entity.pdbx_description
1 polymer ?
#
loop_
_entity_poly.entity_id
_entity_poly.type
_entity_poly.pdbx_seq_one_letter_code
_entity_poly.pdbx_strand_id
1 'polypeptide(L)'
;MKTCLVLQRKLRWDISALASAHQGQPLPTTLSVMESTPQVRGMHTIIRNKETNRDEFIFYSKRLMRLLIEHALSFLPLKPVSVETPQGGTYEGKRLSGKRITGVSILRAGETMEQALMAVCKDIRLGKILIQTNHDTGEPE
;
A
#
# COMPACT_ATOMS: atom_id res chain seq x y z
N MET A 1 -33.18 -11.00 -3.84
CA MET A 1 -32.60 -10.24 -2.70
C MET A 1 -32.05 -11.12 -1.57
N LYS A 2 -32.68 -12.26 -1.20
CA LYS A 2 -32.20 -13.11 -0.08
C LYS A 2 -30.85 -13.82 -0.32
N THR A 3 -30.53 -14.18 -1.56
CA THR A 3 -29.29 -14.90 -1.94
C THR A 3 -28.02 -14.05 -1.83
N CYS A 4 -28.11 -12.75 -2.12
CA CYS A 4 -26.96 -11.81 -2.05
C CYS A 4 -26.47 -11.58 -0.60
N LEU A 5 -27.39 -11.54 0.37
CA LEU A 5 -27.08 -11.43 1.80
C LEU A 5 -26.40 -12.68 2.37
N VAL A 6 -26.72 -13.87 1.84
CA VAL A 6 -26.10 -15.14 2.27
C VAL A 6 -24.67 -15.23 1.77
N LEU A 7 -24.40 -14.81 0.53
CA LEU A 7 -23.06 -14.77 -0.04
C LEU A 7 -22.14 -13.77 0.68
N GLN A 8 -22.62 -12.55 0.98
CA GLN A 8 -21.86 -11.57 1.77
C GLN A 8 -21.54 -12.06 3.19
N ARG A 9 -22.43 -12.85 3.79
CA ARG A 9 -22.17 -13.46 5.10
C ARG A 9 -21.09 -14.54 4.98
N LYS A 10 -21.15 -15.45 3.99
CA LYS A 10 -20.20 -16.55 3.83
C LYS A 10 -18.76 -16.06 3.59
N LEU A 11 -18.55 -15.10 2.69
CA LEU A 11 -17.24 -14.47 2.46
C LEU A 11 -16.68 -13.79 3.73
N ARG A 12 -17.54 -13.17 4.54
CA ARG A 12 -17.15 -12.55 5.82
C ARG A 12 -16.78 -13.58 6.88
N TRP A 13 -17.45 -14.74 6.89
CA TRP A 13 -17.10 -15.87 7.75
C TRP A 13 -15.77 -16.51 7.35
N ASP A 14 -15.47 -16.65 6.05
CA ASP A 14 -14.23 -17.23 5.58
C ASP A 14 -13.02 -16.33 5.87
N ILE A 15 -13.14 -15.01 5.68
CA ILE A 15 -12.10 -14.04 6.09
C ILE A 15 -11.93 -14.03 7.61
N SER A 16 -13.02 -14.13 8.37
CA SER A 16 -12.95 -14.25 9.84
C SER A 16 -12.27 -15.55 10.27
N ALA A 17 -12.53 -16.67 9.59
CA ALA A 17 -11.92 -17.96 9.86
C ALA A 17 -10.41 -17.95 9.52
N LEU A 18 -10.01 -17.31 8.42
CA LEU A 18 -8.59 -17.13 8.06
C LEU A 18 -7.86 -16.20 9.05
N ALA A 19 -8.54 -15.16 9.53
CA ALA A 19 -8.04 -14.26 10.56
C ALA A 19 -7.91 -14.98 11.92
N SER A 20 -8.85 -15.86 12.25
CA SER A 20 -8.78 -16.74 13.42
C SER A 20 -7.71 -17.82 13.30
N ALA A 21 -7.45 -18.36 12.10
CA ALA A 21 -6.40 -19.35 11.85
C ALA A 21 -4.98 -18.80 12.06
N HIS A 22 -4.79 -17.49 11.90
CA HIS A 22 -3.53 -16.81 12.21
C HIS A 22 -3.44 -16.26 13.64
N GLN A 23 -4.46 -16.43 14.49
CA GLN A 23 -4.39 -15.98 15.88
C GLN A 23 -3.31 -16.77 16.64
N GLY A 24 -2.22 -16.09 16.99
CA GLY A 24 -1.14 -16.64 17.82
C GLY A 24 0.11 -17.10 17.07
N GLN A 25 0.14 -17.01 15.73
CA GLN A 25 1.39 -17.23 14.99
C GLN A 25 2.27 -15.97 15.03
N PRO A 26 3.60 -16.11 15.19
CA PRO A 26 4.51 -14.96 15.11
C PRO A 26 4.44 -14.35 13.70
N LEU A 27 4.48 -13.02 13.64
CA LEU A 27 4.46 -12.32 12.37
C LEU A 27 5.66 -12.75 11.51
N PRO A 28 5.50 -12.88 10.18
CA PRO A 28 6.61 -13.21 9.29
C PRO A 28 7.76 -12.20 9.43
N THR A 29 9.00 -12.66 9.36
CA THR A 29 10.19 -11.79 9.42
C THR A 29 10.30 -10.84 8.23
N THR A 30 9.60 -11.13 7.13
CA THR A 30 9.50 -10.29 5.93
C THR A 30 8.48 -9.16 6.08
N LEU A 31 7.65 -9.16 7.14
CA LEU A 31 6.68 -8.11 7.39
C LEU A 31 7.38 -6.90 8.01
N SER A 32 7.34 -5.78 7.30
CA SER A 32 7.78 -4.48 7.81
C SER A 32 6.58 -3.59 8.09
N VAL A 33 6.54 -3.03 9.29
CA VAL A 33 5.49 -2.10 9.72
C VAL A 33 6.08 -0.69 9.77
N MET A 34 5.43 0.25 9.06
CA MET A 34 5.81 1.66 9.12
C MET A 34 5.63 2.21 10.53
N GLU A 35 6.54 3.07 10.97
CA GLU A 35 6.51 3.65 12.31
C GLU A 35 5.19 4.39 12.60
N SER A 36 4.62 4.12 13.77
CA SER A 36 3.35 4.72 14.22
C SER A 36 3.59 6.08 14.89
N THR A 37 4.05 7.05 14.10
CA THR A 37 4.27 8.42 14.59
C THR A 37 2.95 9.08 15.00
N PRO A 38 2.95 10.11 15.87
CA PRO A 38 1.73 10.85 16.23
C PRO A 38 0.95 11.36 15.02
N GLN A 39 1.67 11.74 13.94
CA GLN A 39 1.07 12.19 12.69
C GLN A 39 0.34 11.05 11.95
N VAL A 40 0.97 9.87 11.83
CA VAL A 40 0.36 8.68 11.22
C VAL A 40 -0.88 8.26 11.99
N ARG A 41 -0.82 8.30 13.32
CA ARG A 41 -1.98 8.04 14.19
C ARG A 41 -3.10 9.06 13.96
N GLY A 42 -2.78 10.35 13.87
CA GLY A 42 -3.76 11.40 13.56
C GLY A 42 -4.46 11.17 12.22
N MET A 43 -3.70 10.82 11.17
CA MET A 43 -4.27 10.47 9.86
C MET A 43 -5.17 9.22 9.96
N HIS A 44 -4.75 8.20 10.70
CA HIS A 44 -5.58 7.02 10.94
C HIS A 44 -6.89 7.33 11.66
N THR A 45 -6.88 8.24 12.64
CA THR A 45 -8.09 8.67 13.34
C THR A 45 -9.09 9.30 12.38
N ILE A 46 -8.63 10.19 11.50
CA ILE A 46 -9.49 10.88 10.52
C ILE A 46 -10.07 9.89 9.51
N ILE A 47 -9.24 9.04 8.88
CA ILE A 47 -9.74 8.11 7.85
C ILE A 47 -10.67 7.01 8.43
N ARG A 48 -10.58 6.73 9.73
CA ARG A 48 -11.43 5.74 10.41
C ARG A 48 -12.69 6.36 11.02
N ASN A 49 -12.76 7.69 11.13
CA ASN A 49 -13.94 8.36 11.64
C ASN A 49 -15.07 8.31 10.60
N LYS A 50 -16.22 7.77 11.01
CA LYS A 50 -17.43 7.66 10.17
C LYS A 50 -17.97 9.03 9.75
N GLU A 51 -17.74 10.06 10.55
CA GLU A 51 -18.26 11.42 10.33
C GLU A 51 -17.38 12.28 9.43
N THR A 52 -16.21 11.78 9.03
CA THR A 52 -15.28 12.52 8.17
C THR A 52 -15.85 12.75 6.78
N ASN A 53 -15.75 13.99 6.30
CA ASN A 53 -16.20 14.37 4.96
C ASN A 53 -15.36 13.66 3.89
N ARG A 54 -15.97 13.44 2.72
CA ARG A 54 -15.33 12.78 1.57
C ARG A 54 -14.01 13.43 1.16
N ASP A 55 -13.95 14.75 1.11
CA ASP A 55 -12.75 15.45 0.64
C ASP A 55 -11.58 15.30 1.63
N GLU A 56 -11.87 15.38 2.91
CA GLU A 56 -10.89 15.13 3.98
C GLU A 56 -10.43 13.67 3.94
N PHE A 57 -11.35 12.72 3.78
CA PHE A 57 -11.01 11.31 3.65
C PHE A 57 -10.04 11.08 2.49
N ILE A 58 -10.33 11.63 1.31
CA ILE A 58 -9.46 11.50 0.13
C ILE A 58 -8.11 12.16 0.37
N PHE A 59 -8.08 13.37 0.94
CA PHE A 59 -6.86 14.12 1.21
C PHE A 59 -5.93 13.38 2.18
N TYR A 60 -6.45 12.96 3.34
CA TYR A 60 -5.65 12.28 4.35
C TYR A 60 -5.27 10.85 3.93
N SER A 61 -6.12 10.15 3.18
CA SER A 61 -5.76 8.85 2.60
C SER A 61 -4.59 9.00 1.62
N LYS A 62 -4.61 9.97 0.70
CA LYS A 62 -3.50 10.25 -0.23
C LYS A 62 -2.20 10.55 0.51
N ARG A 63 -2.28 11.35 1.58
CA ARG A 63 -1.12 11.70 2.40
C ARG A 63 -0.51 10.47 3.08
N LEU A 64 -1.34 9.60 3.66
CA LEU A 64 -0.89 8.36 4.27
C LEU A 64 -0.29 7.39 3.25
N MET A 65 -0.93 7.23 2.09
CA MET A 65 -0.43 6.38 1.00
C MET A 65 0.96 6.82 0.52
N ARG A 66 1.23 8.13 0.43
CA ARG A 66 2.54 8.64 0.04
C ARG A 66 3.64 8.24 1.03
N LEU A 67 3.37 8.37 2.34
CA LEU A 67 4.33 7.93 3.38
C LEU A 67 4.59 6.42 3.30
N LEU A 68 3.54 5.65 3.08
CA LEU A 68 3.66 4.19 2.95
C LEU A 68 4.53 3.80 1.75
N ILE A 69 4.37 4.49 0.62
CA ILE A 69 5.17 4.24 -0.59
C ILE A 69 6.63 4.63 -0.39
N GLU A 70 6.92 5.78 0.21
CA GLU A 70 8.30 6.18 0.55
C GLU A 70 8.96 5.13 1.46
N HIS A 71 8.24 4.66 2.48
CA HIS A 71 8.70 3.58 3.36
C HIS A 71 8.96 2.29 2.56
N ALA A 72 8.07 1.92 1.64
CA ALA A 72 8.23 0.74 0.80
C ALA A 72 9.44 0.84 -0.15
N LEU A 73 9.70 2.01 -0.72
CA LEU A 73 10.84 2.24 -1.62
C LEU A 73 12.18 2.14 -0.89
N SER A 74 12.22 2.36 0.44
CA SER A 74 13.44 2.21 1.23
C SER A 74 14.00 0.77 1.25
N PHE A 75 13.16 -0.24 0.97
CA PHE A 75 13.57 -1.65 0.88
C PHE A 75 14.24 -2.01 -0.44
N LEU A 76 14.24 -1.10 -1.42
CA LEU A 76 14.84 -1.36 -2.72
C LEU A 76 16.37 -1.33 -2.65
N PRO A 77 17.07 -2.11 -3.50
CA PRO A 77 18.53 -2.18 -3.48
C PRO A 77 19.14 -0.85 -3.90
N LEU A 78 19.85 -0.20 -2.97
CA LEU A 78 20.61 1.03 -3.18
C LEU A 78 22.10 0.72 -3.36
N LYS A 79 22.76 1.46 -4.25
CA LYS A 79 24.22 1.43 -4.47
C LYS A 79 24.86 2.73 -3.98
N PRO A 80 26.04 2.70 -3.35
CA PRO A 80 26.77 3.91 -3.00
C PRO A 80 27.17 4.67 -4.26
N VAL A 81 27.13 6.00 -4.20
CA VAL A 81 27.55 6.88 -5.29
C VAL A 81 28.19 8.13 -4.71
N SER A 82 29.35 8.48 -5.22
CA SER A 82 30.03 9.74 -4.91
C SER A 82 29.62 10.79 -5.92
N VAL A 83 29.21 11.97 -5.47
CA VAL A 83 28.84 13.10 -6.33
C VAL A 83 29.56 14.36 -5.89
N GLU A 84 29.97 15.20 -6.83
CA GLU A 84 30.50 16.52 -6.52
C GLU A 84 29.35 17.51 -6.30
N THR A 85 29.39 18.22 -5.17
CA THR A 85 28.46 19.30 -4.88
C THR A 85 28.86 20.56 -5.65
N PRO A 86 27.92 21.48 -5.92
CA PRO A 86 28.24 22.77 -6.56
C PRO A 86 29.27 23.62 -5.78
N GLN A 87 29.51 23.29 -4.51
CA GLN A 87 30.47 23.94 -3.63
C GLN A 87 31.88 23.32 -3.72
N GLY A 88 32.08 22.32 -4.59
CA GLY A 88 33.35 21.62 -4.79
C GLY A 88 33.64 20.51 -3.77
N GLY A 89 32.67 20.14 -2.93
CA GLY A 89 32.81 19.04 -1.96
C GLY A 89 32.32 17.71 -2.52
N THR A 90 32.97 16.61 -2.15
CA THR A 90 32.50 15.26 -2.49
C THR A 90 31.45 14.80 -1.48
N TYR A 91 30.28 14.34 -1.96
CA TYR A 91 29.19 13.79 -1.14
C TYR A 91 28.98 12.31 -1.44
N GLU A 92 29.10 11.48 -0.40
CA GLU A 92 28.84 10.03 -0.46
C GLU A 92 27.35 9.75 -0.24
N GLY A 93 26.63 9.61 -1.35
CA GLY A 93 25.21 9.33 -1.38
C GLY A 93 24.88 7.88 -1.73
N LYS A 94 23.59 7.64 -1.96
CA LYS A 94 23.07 6.35 -2.45
C LYS A 94 22.17 6.59 -3.65
N ARG A 95 22.23 5.70 -4.63
CA ARG A 95 21.36 5.68 -5.82
C ARG A 95 20.65 4.34 -5.92
N LEU A 96 19.41 4.34 -6.38
CA LEU A 96 18.71 3.12 -6.72
C LEU A 96 19.49 2.30 -7.77
N SER A 97 19.71 1.01 -7.49
CA SER A 97 20.36 0.10 -8.44
C SER A 97 19.53 -0.02 -9.72
N GLY A 98 20.18 0.03 -10.90
CA GLY A 98 19.60 0.28 -12.23
C GLY A 98 18.55 -0.68 -12.80
N LYS A 99 17.79 -1.40 -11.96
CA LYS A 99 16.56 -2.08 -12.37
C LYS A 99 15.41 -1.07 -12.39
N ARG A 100 14.65 -1.07 -13.48
CA ARG A 100 13.43 -0.26 -13.58
C ARG A 100 12.36 -0.88 -12.67
N ILE A 101 11.73 -0.06 -11.83
CA ILE A 101 10.59 -0.48 -11.01
C ILE A 101 9.32 -0.43 -11.86
N THR A 102 8.37 -1.30 -11.57
CA THR A 102 7.02 -1.28 -12.13
C THR A 102 6.04 -1.40 -10.97
N GLY A 103 4.97 -0.61 -10.98
CA GLY A 103 3.85 -0.77 -10.06
C GLY A 103 2.81 -1.71 -10.65
N VAL A 104 2.21 -2.58 -9.83
CA VAL A 104 1.08 -3.41 -10.25
C VAL A 104 -0.07 -3.17 -9.29
N SER A 105 -1.20 -2.69 -9.82
CA SER A 105 -2.39 -2.40 -9.04
C SER A 105 -3.40 -3.52 -9.14
N ILE A 106 -3.86 -4.02 -7.99
CA ILE A 106 -4.98 -4.97 -7.93
C ILE A 106 -6.28 -4.17 -7.88
N LEU A 107 -7.10 -4.32 -8.92
CA LEU A 107 -8.35 -3.59 -9.06
C LEU A 107 -9.42 -4.12 -8.11
N ARG A 108 -10.32 -3.27 -7.60
CA ARG A 108 -10.47 -1.83 -7.89
C ARG A 108 -9.72 -0.93 -6.90
N ALA A 109 -9.55 -1.38 -5.66
CA ALA A 109 -9.00 -0.56 -4.57
C ALA A 109 -7.55 -0.12 -4.82
N GLY A 110 -6.73 -0.96 -5.45
CA GLY A 110 -5.31 -0.66 -5.72
C GLY A 110 -5.10 0.57 -6.60
N GLU A 111 -6.07 0.94 -7.44
CA GLU A 111 -6.00 2.13 -8.29
C GLU A 111 -5.85 3.43 -7.47
N THR A 112 -6.33 3.43 -6.23
CA THR A 112 -6.22 4.59 -5.33
C THR A 112 -4.77 4.92 -4.93
N MET A 113 -3.88 3.92 -4.95
CA MET A 113 -2.46 4.08 -4.60
C MET A 113 -1.59 4.54 -5.79
N GLU A 114 -2.07 4.38 -7.03
CA GLU A 114 -1.31 4.73 -8.25
C GLU A 114 -0.89 6.20 -8.25
N GLN A 115 -1.80 7.09 -7.83
CA GLN A 115 -1.54 8.52 -7.78
C GLN A 115 -0.41 8.86 -6.79
N ALA A 116 -0.39 8.18 -5.64
CA ALA A 116 0.67 8.37 -4.65
C ALA A 116 2.01 7.80 -5.16
N LEU A 117 1.97 6.69 -5.91
CA LEU A 117 3.17 6.09 -6.52
C LEU A 117 3.77 6.97 -7.61
N MET A 118 2.94 7.50 -8.51
CA MET A 118 3.36 8.41 -9.58
C MET A 118 3.89 9.75 -9.04
N ALA A 119 3.42 10.20 -7.87
CA ALA A 119 3.92 11.40 -7.22
C ALA A 119 5.33 11.23 -6.64
N VAL A 120 5.77 9.99 -6.37
CA VAL A 120 7.10 9.68 -5.81
C VAL A 120 8.05 9.17 -6.90
N CYS A 121 7.57 8.31 -7.79
CA CYS A 121 8.35 7.72 -8.88
C CYS A 121 7.90 8.28 -10.24
N LYS A 122 8.71 9.18 -10.81
CA LYS A 122 8.49 9.67 -12.19
C LYS A 122 8.69 8.53 -13.20
N ASP A 123 7.84 8.52 -14.23
CA ASP A 123 7.92 7.58 -15.38
C ASP A 123 7.87 6.09 -15.01
N ILE A 124 7.20 5.75 -13.90
CA ILE A 124 6.97 4.35 -13.50
C ILE A 124 5.98 3.67 -14.45
N ARG A 125 6.29 2.43 -14.84
CA ARG A 125 5.34 1.58 -15.57
C ARG A 125 4.28 1.06 -14.61
N LEU A 126 3.01 1.11 -15.01
CA LEU A 126 1.90 0.59 -14.22
C LEU A 126 1.23 -0.58 -14.95
N GLY A 127 1.16 -1.73 -14.29
CA GLY A 127 0.33 -2.87 -14.67
C GLY A 127 -0.94 -2.90 -13.82
N LYS A 128 -2.01 -3.49 -14.35
CA LYS A 128 -3.28 -3.67 -13.64
C LYS A 128 -3.68 -5.13 -13.69
N ILE A 129 -4.08 -5.67 -12.55
CA ILE A 129 -4.64 -7.01 -12.42
C ILE A 129 -6.04 -6.85 -11.85
N LEU A 130 -7.04 -7.43 -12.52
CA LEU A 130 -8.39 -7.55 -11.99
C LEU A 130 -8.54 -8.97 -11.46
N ILE A 131 -8.99 -9.10 -10.22
CA ILE A 131 -9.37 -10.38 -9.62
C ILE A 131 -10.84 -10.25 -9.25
N GLN A 132 -11.66 -11.18 -9.71
CA GLN A 132 -13.08 -11.24 -9.42
C GLN A 132 -13.39 -12.52 -8.66
N THR A 133 -14.25 -12.43 -7.67
CA THR A 133 -14.72 -13.62 -6.98
C THR A 133 -15.86 -14.23 -7.78
N ASN A 134 -15.72 -15.49 -8.18
CA ASN A 134 -16.81 -16.23 -8.81
C ASN A 134 -17.99 -16.31 -7.84
N HIS A 135 -19.18 -15.92 -8.30
CA HIS A 135 -20.37 -15.83 -7.47
C HIS A 135 -20.91 -17.18 -7.00
N ASP A 136 -20.58 -18.26 -7.70
CA ASP A 136 -21.08 -19.60 -7.39
C ASP A 136 -20.10 -20.38 -6.51
N THR A 137 -18.78 -20.27 -6.78
CA THR A 137 -17.74 -21.02 -6.05
C THR A 137 -17.12 -20.24 -4.90
N GLY A 138 -17.13 -18.90 -4.94
CA GLY A 138 -16.42 -18.05 -3.98
C GLY A 138 -14.90 -18.02 -4.18
N GLU A 139 -14.39 -18.66 -5.22
CA GLU A 139 -12.96 -18.67 -5.55
C GLU A 139 -12.56 -17.41 -6.37
N PRO A 140 -11.31 -16.93 -6.23
CA PRO A 140 -10.80 -15.83 -7.03
C PRO A 140 -10.43 -16.28 -8.45
N GLU A 141 -11.01 -15.62 -9.45
CA GLU A 141 -10.75 -15.77 -10.90
C GLU A 141 -10.22 -14.46 -11.52
#